data_AF-A0A939GYJ0-F1
#
_entry.id   AF-A0A939GYJ0-F1
#
_cell.length_a   1.000
_cell.length_b   1.000
_cell.length_c   1.000
_cell.angle_alpha   90.00
_cell.angle_beta   90.00
_cell.angle_gamma   90.00
#
_symmetry.space_group_name_H-M   'P 1'
#
loop_
_entity.id
_entity.type
_entity.pdbx_description
1 polymer ?
#
loop_
_entity_poly.entity_id
_entity_poly.type
_entity_poly.pdbx_seq_one_letter_code
_entity_poly.pdbx_strand_id
1 'polypeptide(L)'
;MKKRMLIAASITVFIQLTAIVSLISANYLAQERAADEVKHRISLDVATLDLGKENQVSVANKEGILRYIAYLNDYLANQSFPVRVKSIDSIVEPSISEEYSRVSIMKLSTNDEFVQIELVGLKLLNSFPFSILAIFCGLIYIVLSSDKDDDKKQEAEVKSTLLPTPINENEHCESQKLVIDLKQKALYLNTHGETSPVQLSNKPFCFYIALIKVCISDNREPLVHHEPIPELLLDYADSTFKKLMDLGHTKRRQPDFSNNLDKTLSEIRAALDEVFETCPLEKNQFYPPKAQGEGSRTKKHSYAIESLDEKSLIFIGY
;
A
#
# COMPACT_ATOMS: atom_id res chain seq x y z
N MET A 1 17.24 -5.35 3.41
CA MET A 1 17.52 -3.99 3.95
C MET A 1 17.73 -2.84 2.91
N LYS A 2 18.82 -2.78 2.11
CA LYS A 2 19.14 -1.61 1.23
C LYS A 2 18.04 -1.20 0.24
N LYS A 3 17.36 -2.17 -0.39
CA LYS A 3 16.24 -1.91 -1.33
C LYS A 3 15.03 -1.28 -0.63
N ARG A 4 14.73 -1.68 0.60
CA ARG A 4 13.63 -1.12 1.40
C ARG A 4 13.93 0.32 1.83
N MET A 5 15.18 0.60 2.22
CA MET A 5 15.61 1.97 2.52
C MET A 5 15.53 2.87 1.28
N LEU A 6 15.87 2.35 0.10
CA LEU A 6 15.71 3.10 -1.16
C LEU A 6 14.23 3.38 -1.49
N ILE A 7 13.33 2.41 -1.27
CA ILE A 7 11.89 2.61 -1.49
C ILE A 7 11.32 3.60 -0.47
N ALA A 8 11.66 3.46 0.81
CA ALA A 8 11.23 4.40 1.86
C ALA A 8 11.74 5.83 1.60
N ALA A 9 13.00 5.96 1.15
CA ALA A 9 13.57 7.23 0.73
C ALA A 9 12.82 7.81 -0.48
N SER A 10 12.50 6.97 -1.48
CA SER A 10 11.72 7.39 -2.65
C SER A 10 10.32 7.89 -2.27
N ILE A 11 9.62 7.17 -1.39
CA ILE A 11 8.31 7.58 -0.86
C ILE A 11 8.42 8.91 -0.11
N THR A 12 9.44 9.05 0.74
CA THR A 12 9.67 10.28 1.52
C THR A 12 9.93 11.45 0.57
N VAL A 13 10.80 11.29 -0.43
CA VAL A 13 11.10 12.30 -1.43
C VAL A 13 9.85 12.68 -2.23
N PHE A 14 9.05 11.69 -2.62
CA PHE A 14 7.80 11.94 -3.35
C PHE A 14 6.82 12.78 -2.53
N ILE A 15 6.61 12.44 -1.24
CA ILE A 15 5.72 13.20 -0.35
C ILE A 15 6.28 14.62 -0.08
N GLN A 16 7.59 14.78 0.04
CA GLN A 16 8.20 16.12 0.18
C GLN A 16 7.98 16.96 -1.08
N LEU A 17 8.13 16.36 -2.26
CA LEU A 17 7.91 17.06 -3.53
C LEU A 17 6.46 17.55 -3.65
N THR A 18 5.49 16.69 -3.32
CA THR A 18 4.07 17.09 -3.36
C THR A 18 3.73 18.14 -2.32
N ALA A 19 4.34 18.10 -1.14
CA ALA A 19 4.19 19.14 -0.12
C ALA A 19 4.76 20.50 -0.59
N ILE A 20 5.93 20.51 -1.22
CA ILE A 20 6.54 21.71 -1.79
C ILE A 20 5.63 22.30 -2.87
N VAL A 21 5.17 21.48 -3.82
CA VAL A 21 4.26 21.93 -4.89
C VAL A 21 2.97 22.50 -4.28
N SER A 22 2.40 21.82 -3.30
CA SER A 22 1.17 22.27 -2.63
C SER A 22 1.37 23.62 -1.93
N LEU A 23 2.51 23.84 -1.27
CA LEU A 23 2.81 25.13 -0.64
C LEU A 23 2.97 26.25 -1.68
N ILE A 24 3.65 25.98 -2.80
CA ILE A 24 3.80 26.95 -3.89
C ILE A 24 2.41 27.32 -4.45
N SER A 25 1.57 26.32 -4.73
CA SER A 25 0.22 26.54 -5.24
C SER A 25 -0.68 27.27 -4.25
N ALA A 26 -0.61 26.93 -2.95
CA ALA A 26 -1.38 27.60 -1.92
C ALA A 26 -0.99 29.07 -1.79
N ASN A 27 0.31 29.39 -1.82
CA ASN A 27 0.78 30.78 -1.80
C ASN A 27 0.39 31.54 -3.06
N TYR A 28 0.47 30.91 -4.23
CA TYR A 28 0.01 31.51 -5.48
C TYR A 28 -1.48 31.89 -5.39
N LEU A 29 -2.31 30.95 -4.93
CA LEU A 29 -3.76 31.16 -4.79
C LEU A 29 -4.10 32.20 -3.72
N ALA A 30 -3.37 32.21 -2.61
CA ALA A 30 -3.53 33.22 -1.56
C ALA A 30 -3.17 34.63 -2.06
N GLN A 31 -2.11 34.76 -2.86
CA GLN A 31 -1.73 36.02 -3.48
C GLN A 31 -2.77 36.52 -4.48
N GLU A 32 -3.30 35.65 -5.35
CA GLU A 32 -4.36 36.01 -6.31
C GLU A 32 -5.63 36.47 -5.60
N ARG A 33 -6.12 35.70 -4.62
CA ARG A 33 -7.32 36.08 -3.85
C ARG A 33 -7.14 37.40 -3.10
N ALA A 34 -5.97 37.60 -2.52
CA ALA A 34 -5.63 38.84 -1.83
C ALA A 34 -5.55 40.03 -2.81
N ALA A 35 -4.99 39.82 -4.01
CA ALA A 35 -4.94 40.83 -5.05
C ALA A 35 -6.35 41.21 -5.56
N ASP A 36 -7.23 40.24 -5.74
CA ASP A 36 -8.63 40.46 -6.13
C ASP A 36 -9.41 41.25 -5.07
N GLU A 37 -9.22 40.94 -3.78
CA GLU A 37 -9.85 41.67 -2.68
C GLU A 37 -9.36 43.13 -2.61
N VAL A 38 -8.04 43.33 -2.74
CA VAL A 38 -7.43 44.66 -2.78
C VAL A 38 -7.95 45.44 -4.00
N LYS A 39 -8.06 44.78 -5.17
CA LYS A 39 -8.62 45.38 -6.37
C LYS A 39 -10.08 45.78 -6.16
N HIS A 40 -10.88 44.89 -5.56
CA HIS A 40 -12.28 45.17 -5.28
C HIS A 40 -12.40 46.38 -4.35
N ARG A 41 -11.59 46.44 -3.29
CA ARG A 41 -11.56 47.58 -2.37
C ARG A 41 -11.17 48.88 -3.07
N ILE A 42 -10.09 48.88 -3.84
CA ILE A 42 -9.66 50.05 -4.60
C ILE A 42 -10.74 50.48 -5.61
N SER A 43 -11.47 49.53 -6.22
CA SER A 43 -12.55 49.85 -7.15
C SER A 43 -13.73 50.58 -6.49
N LEU A 44 -14.01 50.29 -5.23
CA LEU A 44 -15.02 51.01 -4.45
C LEU A 44 -14.52 52.39 -4.04
N ASP A 45 -13.25 52.48 -3.65
CA ASP A 45 -12.64 53.71 -3.15
C ASP A 45 -12.18 54.65 -4.29
N VAL A 46 -12.12 54.18 -5.55
CA VAL A 46 -11.66 54.95 -6.72
C VAL A 46 -12.46 56.23 -6.94
N ALA A 47 -13.76 56.21 -6.63
CA ALA A 47 -14.63 57.38 -6.75
C ALA A 47 -14.29 58.51 -5.77
N THR A 48 -13.55 58.20 -4.70
CA THR A 48 -13.09 59.16 -3.69
C THR A 48 -11.66 59.63 -3.92
N LEU A 49 -10.91 58.95 -4.80
CA LEU A 49 -9.54 59.27 -5.15
C LEU A 49 -9.51 60.27 -6.31
N ASP A 50 -8.95 61.46 -6.09
CA ASP A 50 -8.75 62.46 -7.13
C ASP A 50 -7.52 62.12 -7.97
N LEU A 51 -7.72 61.19 -8.91
CA LEU A 51 -6.67 60.61 -9.74
C LEU A 51 -6.17 61.55 -10.86
N GLY A 52 -6.82 62.71 -11.07
CA GLY A 52 -6.57 63.57 -12.22
C GLY A 52 -7.01 62.89 -13.52
N LYS A 53 -7.71 63.60 -14.40
CA LYS A 53 -8.14 63.02 -15.69
C LYS A 53 -7.12 63.36 -16.76
N GLU A 54 -6.81 62.41 -17.65
CA GLU A 54 -5.90 62.59 -18.79
C GLU A 54 -6.37 63.75 -19.70
N ASN A 55 -7.68 64.04 -19.69
CA ASN A 55 -8.32 65.11 -20.48
C ASN A 55 -8.75 66.35 -19.67
N GLN A 56 -8.40 66.48 -18.38
CA GLN A 56 -8.68 67.67 -17.57
C GLN A 56 -7.40 68.28 -16.97
N VAL A 57 -7.36 69.61 -16.86
CA VAL A 57 -6.24 70.38 -16.27
C VAL A 57 -6.07 70.14 -14.75
N SER A 58 -6.88 69.25 -14.15
CA SER A 58 -6.80 68.94 -12.73
C SER A 58 -5.57 68.08 -12.46
N VAL A 59 -4.61 68.63 -11.73
CA VAL A 59 -3.41 67.90 -11.28
C VAL A 59 -3.85 66.88 -10.23
N ALA A 60 -3.52 65.61 -10.45
CA ALA A 60 -3.80 64.52 -9.51
C ALA A 60 -3.30 64.86 -8.09
N ASN A 61 -4.11 64.57 -7.07
CA ASN A 61 -3.74 64.84 -5.68
C ASN A 61 -2.74 63.78 -5.18
N LYS A 62 -1.46 64.00 -5.51
CA LYS A 62 -0.36 63.08 -5.18
C LYS A 62 -0.27 62.77 -3.69
N GLU A 63 -0.45 63.77 -2.82
CA GLU A 63 -0.39 63.56 -1.38
C GLU A 63 -1.56 62.73 -0.85
N GLY A 64 -2.76 62.96 -1.37
CA GLY A 64 -3.96 62.17 -1.03
C GLY A 64 -3.80 60.71 -1.42
N ILE A 65 -3.27 60.44 -2.62
CA ILE A 65 -3.02 59.09 -3.11
C ILE A 65 -1.95 58.39 -2.26
N LEU A 66 -0.84 59.06 -1.92
CA LEU A 66 0.19 58.48 -1.04
C LEU A 66 -0.34 58.15 0.36
N ARG A 67 -1.16 59.03 0.95
CA ARG A 67 -1.80 58.76 2.26
C ARG A 67 -2.75 57.56 2.18
N TYR A 68 -3.49 57.43 1.08
CA TYR A 68 -4.37 56.30 0.86
C TYR A 68 -3.60 54.98 0.72
N ILE A 69 -2.53 54.96 -0.09
CA ILE A 69 -1.69 53.75 -0.25
C ILE A 69 -1.09 53.35 1.11
N ALA A 70 -0.56 54.31 1.89
CA ALA A 70 -0.02 54.05 3.21
C ALA A 70 -1.07 53.49 4.19
N TYR A 71 -2.26 54.10 4.24
CA TYR A 71 -3.39 53.61 5.05
C TYR A 71 -3.80 52.19 4.66
N LEU A 72 -3.93 51.92 3.35
CA LEU A 72 -4.31 50.62 2.84
C LEU A 72 -3.23 49.57 3.15
N ASN A 73 -1.95 49.91 3.00
CA ASN A 73 -0.85 49.03 3.33
C ASN A 73 -0.76 48.71 4.84
N ASP A 74 -1.07 49.66 5.71
CA ASP A 74 -1.17 49.43 7.16
C ASP A 74 -2.34 48.49 7.49
N TYR A 75 -3.50 48.71 6.88
CA TYR A 75 -4.64 47.79 7.00
C TYR A 75 -4.30 46.37 6.53
N LEU A 76 -3.66 46.24 5.36
CA LEU A 76 -3.23 44.94 4.81
C LEU A 76 -2.18 44.27 5.69
N ALA A 77 -1.31 45.04 6.35
CA ALA A 77 -0.35 44.52 7.31
C ALA A 77 -1.03 44.00 8.58
N ASN A 78 -1.95 44.76 9.15
CA ASN A 78 -2.70 44.37 10.34
C ASN A 78 -3.55 43.11 10.10
N GLN A 79 -4.06 42.93 8.88
CA GLN A 79 -4.82 41.75 8.47
C GLN A 79 -3.95 40.59 7.94
N SER A 80 -2.62 40.72 7.99
CA SER A 80 -1.68 39.69 7.51
C SER A 80 -1.87 39.29 6.03
N PHE A 81 -2.27 40.24 5.17
CA PHE A 81 -2.41 39.98 3.73
C PHE A 81 -1.04 39.73 3.09
N PRO A 82 -0.93 38.80 2.12
CA PRO A 82 0.34 38.47 1.47
C PRO A 82 0.77 39.45 0.36
N VAL A 83 0.03 40.55 0.20
CA VAL A 83 0.23 41.56 -0.87
C VAL A 83 0.24 42.97 -0.28
N ARG A 84 0.96 43.88 -0.94
CA ARG A 84 0.97 45.32 -0.66
C ARG A 84 0.79 46.11 -1.95
N VAL A 85 0.28 47.32 -1.84
CA VAL A 85 0.13 48.24 -2.96
C VAL A 85 1.43 49.02 -3.12
N LYS A 86 2.00 49.02 -4.33
CA LYS A 86 3.24 49.71 -4.64
C LYS A 86 3.02 51.05 -5.31
N SER A 87 2.12 51.08 -6.27
CA SER A 87 1.75 52.32 -6.94
C SER A 87 0.30 52.28 -7.39
N ILE A 88 -0.30 53.46 -7.42
CA ILE A 88 -1.54 53.71 -8.14
C ILE A 88 -1.18 54.76 -9.20
N ASP A 89 -1.36 54.36 -10.44
CA ASP A 89 -0.89 55.03 -11.65
C ASP A 89 0.62 55.33 -11.57
N SER A 90 1.04 56.55 -11.86
CA SER A 90 2.45 56.98 -11.83
C SER A 90 2.97 57.34 -10.43
N ILE A 91 2.15 57.19 -9.39
CA ILE A 91 2.48 57.60 -8.01
C ILE A 91 2.92 56.38 -7.20
N VAL A 92 4.22 56.31 -6.93
CA VAL A 92 4.89 55.20 -6.25
C VAL A 92 5.08 55.52 -4.76
N GLU A 93 4.72 54.57 -3.90
CA GLU A 93 5.07 54.62 -2.48
C GLU A 93 6.53 54.16 -2.28
N PRO A 94 7.40 55.00 -1.69
CA PRO A 94 8.83 54.70 -1.57
C PRO A 94 9.19 53.70 -0.46
N SER A 95 8.28 53.42 0.48
CA SER A 95 8.51 52.67 1.73
C SER A 95 8.19 51.17 1.65
N ILE A 96 8.42 50.53 0.52
CA ILE A 96 8.14 49.09 0.36
C ILE A 96 9.36 48.27 0.77
N SER A 97 9.18 47.38 1.75
CA SER A 97 10.22 46.46 2.22
C SER A 97 10.74 45.54 1.09
N GLU A 98 12.04 45.24 1.10
CA GLU A 98 12.70 44.32 0.13
C GLU A 98 12.17 42.88 0.18
N GLU A 99 11.34 42.56 1.16
CA GLU A 99 10.64 41.28 1.32
C GLU A 99 9.58 41.02 0.23
N TYR A 100 9.19 42.05 -0.51
CA TYR A 100 8.21 41.97 -1.58
C TYR A 100 8.91 42.09 -2.94
N SER A 101 8.71 41.12 -3.84
CA SER A 101 9.43 41.08 -5.13
C SER A 101 8.54 40.96 -6.36
N ARG A 102 7.40 40.29 -6.19
CA ARG A 102 6.57 39.91 -7.32
C ARG A 102 5.64 41.07 -7.64
N VAL A 103 5.94 41.79 -8.72
CA VAL A 103 5.10 42.89 -9.20
C VAL A 103 3.96 42.31 -10.05
N SER A 104 2.72 42.53 -9.63
CA SER A 104 1.52 42.25 -10.41
C SER A 104 0.92 43.58 -10.84
N ILE A 105 0.87 43.81 -12.15
CA ILE A 105 0.26 45.02 -12.73
C ILE A 105 -1.19 44.71 -13.05
N MET A 106 -2.09 45.51 -12.53
CA MET A 106 -3.52 45.39 -12.80
C MET A 106 -4.04 46.68 -13.43
N LYS A 107 -5.01 46.55 -14.34
CA LYS A 107 -5.73 47.68 -14.91
C LYS A 107 -7.16 47.65 -14.38
N LEU A 108 -7.58 48.73 -13.73
CA LEU A 108 -8.95 48.95 -13.34
C LEU A 108 -9.63 49.80 -14.42
N SER A 109 -10.72 49.30 -15.00
CA SER A 109 -11.53 50.07 -15.95
C SER A 109 -12.57 50.85 -15.15
N THR A 110 -12.45 52.18 -15.14
CA THR A 110 -13.52 53.08 -14.70
C THR A 110 -14.31 53.55 -15.92
N ASN A 111 -15.48 54.17 -15.73
CA ASN A 111 -16.39 54.59 -16.81
C ASN A 111 -15.71 55.45 -17.90
N ASP A 112 -14.63 56.19 -17.57
CA ASP A 112 -13.95 57.08 -18.52
C ASP A 112 -12.44 56.83 -18.68
N GLU A 113 -11.75 56.07 -17.79
CA GLU A 113 -10.28 55.92 -17.78
C GLU A 113 -9.80 54.57 -17.18
N PHE A 114 -8.54 54.21 -17.50
CA PHE A 114 -7.87 53.04 -16.93
C PHE A 114 -6.88 53.45 -15.83
N VAL A 115 -7.07 52.93 -14.61
CA VAL A 115 -6.14 53.13 -13.50
C VAL A 115 -5.21 51.94 -13.41
N GLN A 116 -3.90 52.16 -13.56
CA GLN A 116 -2.89 51.11 -13.39
C GLN A 116 -2.54 50.96 -11.91
N ILE A 117 -2.58 49.75 -11.37
CA ILE A 117 -2.23 49.47 -9.97
C ILE A 117 -1.09 48.46 -9.97
N GLU A 118 0.03 48.79 -9.34
CA GLU A 118 1.10 47.83 -9.08
C GLU A 118 0.93 47.25 -7.68
N LEU A 119 0.76 45.93 -7.60
CA LEU A 119 0.81 45.19 -6.35
C LEU A 119 2.15 44.46 -6.23
N VAL A 120 2.62 44.31 -5.00
CA VAL A 120 3.80 43.50 -4.69
C VAL A 120 3.44 42.38 -3.72
N GLY A 121 3.79 41.14 -4.09
CA GLY A 121 3.59 39.95 -3.25
C GLY A 121 4.82 39.61 -2.41
N LEU A 122 4.58 39.05 -1.21
CA LEU A 122 5.63 38.48 -0.36
C LEU A 122 6.47 37.43 -1.10
N LYS A 123 7.79 37.46 -0.89
CA LYS A 123 8.72 36.42 -1.37
C LYS A 123 8.45 35.10 -0.63
N LEU A 124 8.49 33.99 -1.37
CA LEU A 124 8.37 32.63 -0.83
C LEU A 124 9.64 32.19 -0.05
N LEU A 125 10.73 32.96 -0.17
CA LEU A 125 12.02 32.62 0.42
C LEU A 125 12.06 33.02 1.88
N ASN A 126 11.77 32.05 2.76
CA ASN A 126 12.48 31.85 4.04
C ASN A 126 11.99 30.62 4.82
N SER A 127 10.95 29.93 4.37
CA SER A 127 10.50 28.67 4.97
C SER A 127 10.62 27.55 3.97
N PHE A 128 11.71 26.78 4.03
CA PHE A 128 11.76 25.48 3.37
C PHE A 128 10.68 24.60 4.00
N PRO A 129 9.66 24.14 3.25
CA PRO A 129 8.63 23.28 3.81
C PRO A 129 9.20 21.87 3.93
N PHE A 130 9.89 21.62 5.04
CA PHE A 130 10.29 20.28 5.38
C PHE A 130 9.14 19.60 6.14
N SER A 131 8.42 18.71 5.46
CA SER A 131 7.31 17.99 6.07
C SER A 131 7.83 16.89 7.00
N ILE A 132 7.70 17.10 8.32
CA ILE A 132 8.03 16.08 9.33
C ILE A 132 7.16 14.83 9.13
N LEU A 133 5.93 15.01 8.67
CA LEU A 133 4.98 13.92 8.39
C LEU A 133 5.51 12.97 7.30
N ALA A 134 6.26 13.47 6.32
CA ALA A 134 6.87 12.64 5.28
C ALA A 134 7.89 11.64 5.86
N ILE A 135 8.64 12.04 6.89
CA ILE A 135 9.60 11.16 7.59
C ILE A 135 8.84 10.04 8.32
N PHE A 136 7.76 10.39 9.03
CA PHE A 136 6.93 9.41 9.72
C PHE A 136 6.34 8.39 8.74
N CYS A 137 5.85 8.82 7.58
CA CYS A 137 5.37 7.90 6.54
C CYS A 137 6.47 6.94 6.05
N GLY A 138 7.69 7.45 5.85
CA GLY A 138 8.85 6.62 5.49
C GLY A 138 9.22 5.60 6.57
N LEU A 139 9.20 6.00 7.85
CA LEU A 139 9.45 5.12 8.99
C LEU A 139 8.37 4.03 9.14
N ILE A 140 7.09 4.41 9.01
CA ILE A 140 5.97 3.47 9.05
C ILE A 140 6.11 2.43 7.93
N TYR A 141 6.49 2.86 6.72
CA TYR A 141 6.74 1.92 5.61
C TYR A 141 7.85 0.92 5.95
N ILE A 142 8.94 1.35 6.58
CA ILE A 142 10.04 0.45 6.99
C ILE A 142 9.54 -0.59 8.00
N VAL A 143 8.74 -0.18 8.99
CA VAL A 143 8.19 -1.09 10.02
C VAL A 143 7.20 -2.08 9.41
N LEU A 144 6.28 -1.63 8.56
CA LEU A 144 5.26 -2.48 7.94
C LEU A 144 5.82 -3.40 6.84
N SER A 145 6.97 -3.07 6.26
CA SER A 145 7.63 -3.87 5.21
C SER A 145 8.63 -4.88 5.76
N SER A 146 8.75 -5.02 7.09
CA SER A 146 9.76 -5.86 7.72
C SER A 146 9.58 -7.36 7.43
N ASP A 147 8.34 -7.83 7.26
CA ASP A 147 8.03 -9.27 7.28
C ASP A 147 7.77 -9.93 5.91
N LYS A 148 8.07 -9.27 4.77
CA LYS A 148 7.66 -9.80 3.44
C LYS A 148 8.75 -9.95 2.38
N ASP A 149 9.91 -9.33 2.59
CA ASP A 149 10.91 -9.16 1.53
C ASP A 149 12.27 -9.82 1.83
N ASP A 150 12.52 -10.21 3.08
CA ASP A 150 13.80 -10.83 3.48
C ASP A 150 13.76 -12.33 3.16
N ASP A 151 12.59 -12.98 3.23
CA ASP A 151 12.37 -14.36 2.78
C ASP A 151 12.70 -14.54 1.28
N LYS A 152 12.31 -13.58 0.42
CA LYS A 152 12.53 -13.67 -1.03
C LYS A 152 13.94 -13.30 -1.48
N LYS A 153 14.69 -12.54 -0.67
CA LYS A 153 16.06 -12.12 -1.01
C LYS A 153 17.13 -13.04 -0.46
N GLN A 154 16.90 -13.66 0.71
CA GLN A 154 17.80 -14.69 1.21
C GLN A 154 17.77 -15.94 0.32
N GLU A 155 16.62 -16.39 -0.18
CA GLU A 155 16.55 -17.51 -1.13
C GLU A 155 17.35 -17.29 -2.43
N ALA A 156 17.36 -16.06 -2.96
CA ALA A 156 18.00 -15.75 -4.24
C ALA A 156 19.53 -15.53 -4.14
N GLU A 157 20.01 -15.02 -3.01
CA GLU A 157 21.44 -14.76 -2.77
C GLU A 157 22.15 -16.02 -2.21
N VAL A 158 21.44 -16.87 -1.47
CA VAL A 158 21.93 -18.18 -0.99
C VAL A 158 22.01 -19.21 -2.12
N LYS A 159 21.09 -19.20 -3.10
CA LYS A 159 21.13 -20.08 -4.29
C LYS A 159 22.27 -19.79 -5.28
N SER A 160 22.95 -18.64 -5.19
CA SER A 160 23.97 -18.24 -6.19
C SER A 160 25.43 -18.21 -5.69
N THR A 161 25.69 -18.39 -4.39
CA THR A 161 27.06 -18.25 -3.84
C THR A 161 27.62 -19.51 -3.16
N LEU A 162 26.84 -20.56 -2.89
CA LEU A 162 27.35 -21.74 -2.20
C LEU A 162 27.57 -22.92 -3.14
N LEU A 163 28.82 -23.07 -3.58
CA LEU A 163 29.39 -24.40 -3.83
C LEU A 163 29.29 -25.23 -2.52
N PRO A 164 29.00 -26.53 -2.61
CA PRO A 164 28.49 -27.32 -1.50
C PRO A 164 29.61 -27.61 -0.49
N THR A 165 29.37 -27.25 0.77
CA THR A 165 30.16 -27.75 1.91
C THR A 165 29.18 -28.45 2.86
N PRO A 166 29.49 -29.66 3.34
CA PRO A 166 28.47 -30.58 3.83
C PRO A 166 27.99 -30.14 5.21
N ILE A 167 26.71 -29.82 5.31
CA ILE A 167 26.05 -29.59 6.59
C ILE A 167 25.48 -30.95 7.01
N ASN A 168 25.87 -31.42 8.20
CA ASN A 168 25.37 -32.63 8.83
C ASN A 168 23.84 -32.63 8.84
N GLU A 169 23.24 -33.55 8.09
CA GLU A 169 21.81 -33.61 7.75
C GLU A 169 20.92 -34.19 8.88
N ASN A 170 21.46 -34.44 10.07
CA ASN A 170 20.85 -35.41 11.01
C ASN A 170 20.38 -34.87 12.38
N GLU A 171 20.48 -33.57 12.70
CA GLU A 171 20.12 -33.10 14.07
C GLU A 171 18.86 -32.22 14.17
N HIS A 172 18.27 -31.73 13.07
CA HIS A 172 17.16 -30.74 13.16
C HIS A 172 15.76 -31.26 12.76
N CYS A 173 15.64 -32.54 12.40
CA CYS A 173 14.43 -33.10 11.80
C CYS A 173 13.65 -34.02 12.75
N GLU A 174 14.01 -34.10 14.04
CA GLU A 174 13.26 -34.92 14.98
C GLU A 174 12.20 -34.06 15.67
N SER A 175 10.92 -34.22 15.27
CA SER A 175 9.68 -33.77 15.94
C SER A 175 8.89 -32.61 15.32
N GLN A 176 9.00 -32.34 14.01
CA GLN A 176 8.20 -31.27 13.41
C GLN A 176 6.75 -31.75 13.21
N LYS A 177 5.79 -30.94 13.67
CA LYS A 177 4.36 -31.24 13.54
C LYS A 177 3.78 -30.50 12.33
N LEU A 178 2.97 -31.18 11.53
CA LEU A 178 2.26 -30.56 10.42
C LEU A 178 1.06 -29.76 10.97
N VAL A 179 1.07 -28.46 10.72
CA VAL A 179 0.00 -27.54 11.09
C VAL A 179 -0.93 -27.33 9.90
N ILE A 180 -2.21 -27.58 10.13
CA ILE A 180 -3.30 -27.38 9.19
C ILE A 180 -4.14 -26.22 9.71
N ASP A 181 -3.96 -25.03 9.11
CA ASP A 181 -4.65 -23.81 9.53
C ASP A 181 -5.82 -23.48 8.59
N LEU A 182 -7.04 -23.58 9.11
CA LEU A 182 -8.26 -23.25 8.39
C LEU A 182 -8.51 -21.75 8.30
N LYS A 183 -8.02 -20.95 9.26
CA LYS A 183 -8.17 -19.48 9.27
C LYS A 183 -7.27 -18.80 8.26
N GLN A 184 -6.09 -19.37 8.02
CA GLN A 184 -5.18 -18.88 6.98
C GLN A 184 -5.29 -19.68 5.69
N LYS A 185 -6.02 -20.81 5.71
CA LYS A 185 -6.15 -21.75 4.59
C LYS A 185 -4.78 -22.22 4.07
N ALA A 186 -3.92 -22.62 5.02
CA ALA A 186 -2.51 -22.93 4.77
C ALA A 186 -2.07 -24.25 5.43
N LEU A 187 -1.01 -24.83 4.88
CA LEU A 187 -0.23 -25.92 5.48
C LEU A 187 1.17 -25.41 5.78
N TYR A 188 1.71 -25.73 6.95
CA TYR A 188 3.10 -25.42 7.31
C TYR A 188 3.59 -26.33 8.44
N LEU A 189 4.90 -26.39 8.63
CA LEU A 189 5.52 -27.10 9.75
C LEU A 189 5.59 -26.20 10.97
N ASN A 190 5.35 -26.77 12.15
CA ASN A 190 5.50 -26.06 13.42
C ASN A 190 6.99 -25.90 13.77
N THR A 191 7.68 -25.08 12.97
CA THR A 191 9.09 -24.73 13.14
C THR A 191 9.16 -23.35 13.79
N HIS A 192 10.16 -23.13 14.65
CA HIS A 192 10.33 -21.92 15.46
C HIS A 192 10.67 -20.62 14.69
N GLY A 193 10.23 -20.47 13.43
CA GLY A 193 10.29 -19.20 12.70
C GLY A 193 10.53 -19.24 11.19
N GLU A 194 10.60 -20.40 10.52
CA GLU A 194 11.15 -20.46 9.15
C GLU A 194 10.31 -21.17 8.08
N THR A 195 9.14 -21.73 8.39
CA THR A 195 8.33 -22.41 7.35
C THR A 195 7.27 -21.47 6.79
N SER A 196 7.39 -21.14 5.51
CA SER A 196 6.40 -20.34 4.78
C SER A 196 5.06 -21.09 4.69
N PRO A 197 3.92 -20.42 4.92
CA PRO A 197 2.61 -21.05 4.81
C PRO A 197 2.27 -21.34 3.34
N VAL A 198 2.14 -22.62 3.00
CA VAL A 198 1.79 -23.07 1.65
C VAL A 198 0.28 -23.03 1.48
N GLN A 199 -0.17 -22.24 0.49
CA GLN A 199 -1.59 -21.99 0.20
C GLN A 199 -2.09 -22.95 -0.87
N LEU A 200 -3.08 -23.76 -0.55
CA LEU A 200 -3.72 -24.68 -1.49
C LEU A 200 -4.97 -24.07 -2.13
N SER A 201 -5.40 -24.59 -3.29
CA SER A 201 -6.72 -24.26 -3.83
C SER A 201 -7.84 -24.91 -2.98
N ASN A 202 -9.08 -24.39 -3.02
CA ASN A 202 -10.12 -24.80 -2.05
C ASN A 202 -10.42 -26.30 -2.09
N LYS A 203 -10.46 -26.87 -3.30
CA LYS A 203 -10.77 -28.28 -3.52
C LYS A 203 -9.71 -29.22 -2.93
N PRO A 204 -8.41 -29.16 -3.32
CA PRO A 204 -7.37 -30.00 -2.72
C PRO A 204 -7.19 -29.77 -1.23
N PHE A 205 -7.36 -28.54 -0.73
CA PHE A 205 -7.26 -28.28 0.71
C PHE A 205 -8.35 -29.01 1.50
N CYS A 206 -9.63 -28.87 1.11
CA CYS A 206 -10.73 -29.58 1.77
C CYS A 206 -10.58 -31.10 1.64
N PHE A 207 -10.17 -31.56 0.46
CA PHE A 207 -9.96 -32.98 0.19
C PHE A 207 -8.84 -33.57 1.06
N TYR A 208 -7.73 -32.86 1.23
CA TYR A 208 -6.61 -33.32 2.05
C TYR A 208 -6.97 -33.44 3.53
N ILE A 209 -7.70 -32.45 4.07
CA ILE A 209 -8.20 -32.50 5.45
C ILE A 209 -9.14 -33.69 5.64
N ALA A 210 -10.03 -33.94 4.68
CA ALA A 210 -10.92 -35.09 4.70
C ALA A 210 -10.15 -36.41 4.66
N LEU A 211 -9.14 -36.50 3.79
CA LEU A 211 -8.27 -37.66 3.67
C LEU A 211 -7.57 -37.98 4.99
N ILE A 212 -6.97 -36.97 5.64
CA ILE A 212 -6.33 -37.10 6.95
C ILE A 212 -7.33 -37.61 7.99
N LYS A 213 -8.53 -37.03 8.05
CA LYS A 213 -9.56 -37.45 9.01
C LYS A 213 -9.99 -38.90 8.83
N VAL A 214 -10.18 -39.33 7.58
CA VAL A 214 -10.49 -40.73 7.28
C VAL A 214 -9.33 -41.65 7.67
N CYS A 215 -8.08 -41.25 7.39
CA CYS A 215 -6.90 -42.06 7.73
C CYS A 215 -6.63 -42.18 9.25
N ILE A 216 -7.04 -41.17 10.03
CA ILE A 216 -6.99 -41.20 11.51
C ILE A 216 -8.16 -42.00 12.09
N SER A 217 -9.33 -41.96 11.46
CA SER A 217 -10.51 -42.67 11.96
C SER A 217 -10.35 -44.19 11.93
N ASP A 218 -10.98 -44.88 12.91
CA ASP A 218 -10.91 -46.34 13.07
C ASP A 218 -11.46 -47.12 11.86
N ASN A 219 -12.25 -46.47 10.98
CA ASN A 219 -12.82 -47.08 9.78
C ASN A 219 -11.92 -46.84 8.56
N ARG A 220 -10.78 -47.55 8.50
CA ARG A 220 -9.87 -47.52 7.36
C ARG A 220 -10.43 -48.31 6.17
N GLU A 221 -11.37 -47.71 5.45
CA GLU A 221 -11.78 -48.21 4.13
C GLU A 221 -10.63 -48.09 3.12
N PRO A 222 -10.43 -49.09 2.24
CA PRO A 222 -9.37 -49.04 1.23
C PRO A 222 -9.67 -47.93 0.22
N LEU A 223 -8.83 -46.89 0.23
CA LEU A 223 -8.99 -45.76 -0.68
C LEU A 223 -8.32 -46.07 -2.03
N VAL A 224 -9.08 -46.55 -3.02
CA VAL A 224 -8.52 -47.00 -4.31
C VAL A 224 -8.84 -46.04 -5.46
N HIS A 225 -7.86 -45.76 -6.33
CA HIS A 225 -7.97 -44.79 -7.43
C HIS A 225 -9.04 -45.06 -8.50
N HIS A 226 -9.57 -46.28 -8.62
CA HIS A 226 -10.56 -46.65 -9.64
C HIS A 226 -11.96 -46.85 -9.07
N GLU A 227 -12.09 -46.83 -7.75
CA GLU A 227 -13.35 -46.96 -7.05
C GLU A 227 -13.93 -45.57 -6.77
N PRO A 228 -15.27 -45.45 -6.62
CA PRO A 228 -15.86 -44.20 -6.16
C PRO A 228 -15.26 -43.81 -4.80
N ILE A 229 -15.14 -42.51 -4.58
CA ILE A 229 -14.65 -41.97 -3.32
C ILE A 229 -15.66 -42.33 -2.22
N PRO A 230 -15.23 -42.92 -1.08
CA PRO A 230 -16.15 -43.24 0.00
C PRO A 230 -16.97 -42.04 0.48
N GLU A 231 -18.25 -42.28 0.80
CA GLU A 231 -19.17 -41.24 1.25
C GLU A 231 -18.65 -40.53 2.50
N LEU A 232 -18.03 -41.27 3.43
CA LEU A 232 -17.43 -40.70 4.64
C LEU A 232 -16.36 -39.64 4.33
N LEU A 233 -15.56 -39.84 3.27
CA LEU A 233 -14.54 -38.86 2.85
C LEU A 233 -15.21 -37.63 2.26
N LEU A 234 -16.24 -37.80 1.44
CA LEU A 234 -17.00 -36.71 0.85
C LEU A 234 -17.68 -35.86 1.93
N ASP A 235 -18.28 -36.49 2.94
CA ASP A 235 -18.92 -35.79 4.06
C ASP A 235 -17.93 -34.91 4.84
N TYR A 236 -16.71 -35.40 5.09
CA TYR A 236 -15.67 -34.59 5.74
C TYR A 236 -15.18 -33.45 4.86
N ALA A 237 -15.05 -33.67 3.55
CA ALA A 237 -14.64 -32.64 2.60
C ALA A 237 -15.70 -31.53 2.52
N ASP A 238 -16.98 -31.91 2.49
CA ASP A 238 -18.13 -31.03 2.44
C ASP A 238 -18.27 -30.21 3.73
N SER A 239 -18.11 -30.85 4.89
CA SER A 239 -18.10 -30.19 6.19
C SER A 239 -16.96 -29.17 6.29
N THR A 240 -15.77 -29.53 5.81
CA THR A 240 -14.61 -28.63 5.79
C THR A 240 -14.85 -27.44 4.85
N PHE A 241 -15.45 -27.68 3.68
CA PHE A 241 -15.80 -26.61 2.73
C PHE A 241 -16.81 -25.63 3.30
N LYS A 242 -17.84 -26.11 4.01
CA LYS A 242 -18.79 -25.25 4.73
C LYS A 242 -18.09 -24.35 5.76
N LYS A 243 -17.15 -24.90 6.54
CA LYS A 243 -16.34 -24.08 7.46
C LYS A 243 -15.53 -23.01 6.75
N LEU A 244 -14.93 -23.31 5.59
CA LEU A 244 -14.21 -22.30 4.81
C LEU A 244 -15.12 -21.20 4.26
N MET A 245 -16.38 -21.54 3.92
CA MET A 245 -17.39 -20.56 3.54
C MET A 245 -17.74 -19.65 4.72
N ASP A 246 -17.95 -20.22 5.92
CA ASP A 246 -18.28 -19.49 7.14
C ASP A 246 -17.13 -18.53 7.57
N LEU A 247 -15.88 -18.97 7.41
CA LEU A 247 -14.68 -18.15 7.63
C LEU A 247 -14.45 -17.08 6.54
N GLY A 248 -15.24 -17.07 5.48
CA GLY A 248 -15.15 -16.07 4.41
C GLY A 248 -14.06 -16.32 3.37
N HIS A 249 -13.43 -17.50 3.36
CA HIS A 249 -12.38 -17.84 2.37
C HIS A 249 -12.92 -18.07 0.96
N THR A 250 -14.22 -18.33 0.81
CA THR A 250 -14.85 -18.45 -0.49
C THR A 250 -16.34 -18.17 -0.45
N LYS A 251 -16.88 -17.71 -1.58
CA LYS A 251 -18.33 -17.56 -1.85
C LYS A 251 -18.76 -18.38 -3.06
N ARG A 252 -17.88 -19.25 -3.56
CA ARG A 252 -18.09 -20.04 -4.78
C ARG A 252 -18.99 -21.24 -4.48
N ARG A 253 -19.62 -21.78 -5.53
CA ARG A 253 -20.32 -23.07 -5.45
C ARG A 253 -19.34 -24.16 -4.99
N GLN A 254 -19.86 -25.07 -4.17
CA GLN A 254 -19.15 -26.25 -3.70
C GLN A 254 -18.54 -27.05 -4.86
N PRO A 255 -17.26 -27.40 -4.79
CA PRO A 255 -16.61 -28.21 -5.81
C PRO A 255 -17.09 -29.66 -5.74
N ASP A 256 -17.19 -30.31 -6.90
CA ASP A 256 -17.34 -31.76 -6.97
C ASP A 256 -15.99 -32.42 -6.64
N PHE A 257 -15.92 -33.12 -5.49
CA PHE A 257 -14.70 -33.76 -5.00
C PHE A 257 -14.35 -35.06 -5.74
N SER A 258 -15.31 -35.70 -6.41
CA SER A 258 -15.11 -36.96 -7.14
C SER A 258 -14.48 -36.77 -8.52
N ASN A 259 -14.66 -35.59 -9.11
CA ASN A 259 -14.10 -35.29 -10.42
C ASN A 259 -12.57 -35.02 -10.35
N ASN A 260 -11.77 -35.51 -11.31
CA ASN A 260 -10.33 -35.22 -11.40
C ASN A 260 -9.52 -35.51 -10.10
N LEU A 261 -9.75 -36.66 -9.47
CA LEU A 261 -9.03 -37.08 -8.26
C LEU A 261 -7.51 -37.05 -8.42
N ASP A 262 -6.98 -37.59 -9.53
CA ASP A 262 -5.54 -37.66 -9.77
C ASP A 262 -4.88 -36.27 -9.84
N LYS A 263 -5.59 -35.28 -10.40
CA LYS A 263 -5.15 -33.88 -10.41
C LYS A 263 -5.15 -33.29 -9.00
N THR A 264 -6.22 -33.54 -8.23
CA THR A 264 -6.35 -33.06 -6.85
C THR A 264 -5.23 -33.61 -5.97
N LEU A 265 -4.95 -34.92 -6.06
CA LEU A 265 -3.85 -35.56 -5.34
C LEU A 265 -2.48 -35.04 -5.79
N SER A 266 -2.31 -34.70 -7.08
CA SER A 266 -1.06 -34.13 -7.58
C SER A 266 -0.81 -32.72 -7.04
N GLU A 267 -1.85 -31.88 -6.94
CA GLU A 267 -1.76 -30.55 -6.31
C GLU A 267 -1.43 -30.65 -4.82
N ILE A 268 -2.03 -31.62 -4.10
CA ILE A 268 -1.71 -31.88 -2.69
C ILE A 268 -0.24 -32.29 -2.53
N ARG A 269 0.25 -33.23 -3.34
CA ARG A 269 1.65 -33.68 -3.29
C ARG A 269 2.63 -32.53 -3.55
N ALA A 270 2.36 -31.70 -4.56
CA ALA A 270 3.20 -30.55 -4.86
C ALA A 270 3.26 -29.55 -3.69
N ALA A 271 2.12 -29.29 -3.03
CA ALA A 271 2.10 -28.44 -1.85
C ALA A 271 2.85 -29.07 -0.66
N LEU A 272 2.75 -30.38 -0.46
CA LEU A 272 3.54 -31.07 0.58
C LEU A 272 5.03 -31.09 0.25
N ASP A 273 5.41 -31.19 -1.02
CA ASP A 273 6.82 -31.07 -1.43
C ASP A 273 7.39 -29.67 -1.09
N GLU A 274 6.58 -28.61 -1.20
CA GLU A 274 6.94 -27.26 -0.78
C GLU A 274 6.99 -27.12 0.75
N VAL A 275 6.02 -27.68 1.48
CA VAL A 275 5.99 -27.65 2.96
C VAL A 275 7.19 -28.36 3.58
N PHE A 276 7.60 -29.50 3.01
CA PHE A 276 8.67 -30.35 3.52
C PHE A 276 10.02 -30.14 2.77
N GLU A 277 10.21 -29.02 2.06
CA GLU A 277 11.45 -28.73 1.34
C GLU A 277 12.68 -28.80 2.26
N THR A 278 12.55 -28.32 3.49
CA THR A 278 13.63 -28.31 4.50
C THR A 278 13.79 -29.63 5.25
N CYS A 279 12.78 -30.52 5.22
CA CYS A 279 12.73 -31.74 6.02
C CYS A 279 12.10 -32.91 5.22
N PRO A 280 12.78 -33.42 4.17
CA PRO A 280 12.20 -34.40 3.25
C PRO A 280 11.96 -35.79 3.87
N LEU A 281 12.61 -36.11 4.98
CA LEU A 281 12.49 -37.43 5.65
C LEU A 281 11.13 -37.62 6.33
N GLU A 282 10.61 -36.58 7.00
CA GLU A 282 9.29 -36.62 7.67
C GLU A 282 8.12 -36.59 6.67
N LYS A 283 8.38 -36.18 5.41
CA LYS A 283 7.37 -36.11 4.34
C LYS A 283 6.61 -37.42 4.18
N ASN A 284 7.29 -38.55 4.26
CA ASN A 284 6.69 -39.88 4.02
C ASN A 284 5.50 -40.19 4.94
N GLN A 285 5.41 -39.54 6.11
CA GLN A 285 4.32 -39.74 7.06
C GLN A 285 3.00 -39.10 6.61
N PHE A 286 3.06 -38.02 5.83
CA PHE A 286 1.90 -37.18 5.48
C PHE A 286 1.55 -37.23 3.98
N TYR A 287 2.37 -37.94 3.20
CA TYR A 287 2.36 -37.90 1.74
C TYR A 287 1.47 -39.00 1.14
N PRO A 288 0.43 -38.65 0.36
CA PRO A 288 -0.41 -39.65 -0.28
C PRO A 288 0.37 -40.35 -1.41
N PRO A 289 0.43 -41.70 -1.42
CA PRO A 289 1.24 -42.46 -2.38
C PRO A 289 0.76 -42.22 -3.82
N LYS A 290 1.70 -42.23 -4.77
CA LYS A 290 1.40 -42.13 -6.21
C LYS A 290 1.11 -43.52 -6.76
N ALA A 291 0.12 -43.65 -7.64
CA ALA A 291 -0.06 -44.86 -8.41
C ALA A 291 1.19 -45.12 -9.28
N GLN A 292 1.95 -46.19 -8.99
CA GLN A 292 3.15 -46.59 -9.74
C GLN A 292 2.82 -47.79 -10.65
N GLY A 293 3.09 -47.69 -11.95
CA GLY A 293 2.99 -48.83 -12.88
C GLY A 293 2.82 -48.41 -14.34
N GLU A 294 3.53 -49.10 -15.25
CA GLU A 294 3.39 -49.00 -16.71
C GLU A 294 2.00 -49.48 -17.14
N GLY A 295 1.06 -48.56 -17.20
CA GLY A 295 -0.31 -48.82 -17.63
C GLY A 295 -1.31 -48.29 -16.63
N SER A 296 -1.90 -47.15 -16.96
CA SER A 296 -2.96 -46.43 -16.23
C SER A 296 -4.20 -47.29 -15.84
N ARG A 297 -4.27 -48.56 -16.26
CA ARG A 297 -5.44 -49.42 -16.19
C ARG A 297 -5.38 -50.54 -15.14
N THR A 298 -4.23 -50.86 -14.55
CA THR A 298 -4.15 -51.84 -13.46
C THR A 298 -4.04 -51.14 -12.10
N LYS A 299 -5.09 -50.40 -11.74
CA LYS A 299 -5.17 -49.52 -10.57
C LYS A 299 -5.45 -50.27 -9.25
N LYS A 300 -4.53 -51.08 -8.72
CA LYS A 300 -4.68 -51.63 -7.34
C LYS A 300 -3.89 -50.84 -6.28
N HIS A 301 -3.54 -49.59 -6.57
CA HIS A 301 -2.82 -48.76 -5.60
C HIS A 301 -3.81 -47.96 -4.77
N SER A 302 -3.64 -48.01 -3.45
CA SER A 302 -4.38 -47.14 -2.54
C SER A 302 -3.73 -45.76 -2.50
N TYR A 303 -4.52 -44.71 -2.28
CA TYR A 303 -4.04 -43.35 -1.98
C TYR A 303 -4.14 -42.99 -0.49
N ALA A 304 -4.47 -43.97 0.37
CA ALA A 304 -4.48 -43.78 1.82
C ALA A 304 -3.07 -43.48 2.36
N ILE A 305 -3.00 -42.73 3.45
CA ILE A 305 -1.75 -42.40 4.14
C ILE A 305 -1.52 -43.47 5.20
N GLU A 306 -0.55 -44.36 4.99
CA GLU A 306 -0.38 -45.58 5.79
C GLU A 306 0.16 -45.30 7.21
N SER A 307 1.09 -44.35 7.34
CA SER A 307 1.90 -44.12 8.54
C SER A 307 1.50 -42.88 9.37
N LEU A 308 0.28 -42.38 9.19
CA LEU A 308 -0.17 -41.13 9.83
C LEU A 308 -0.34 -41.31 11.35
N ASP A 309 0.35 -40.50 12.15
CA ASP A 309 0.13 -40.38 13.60
C ASP A 309 -0.69 -39.12 13.89
N GLU A 310 -1.73 -39.24 14.72
CA GLU A 310 -2.57 -38.10 15.09
C GLU A 310 -1.77 -37.07 15.90
N LYS A 311 -0.78 -37.52 16.68
CA LYS A 311 0.02 -36.63 17.55
C LYS A 311 0.96 -35.70 16.80
N SER A 312 1.26 -36.01 15.53
CA SER A 312 2.11 -35.19 14.66
C SER A 312 1.32 -34.14 13.86
N LEU A 313 0.00 -34.05 14.07
CA LEU A 313 -0.88 -33.07 13.44
C LEU A 313 -1.37 -32.01 14.43
N ILE A 314 -1.49 -30.77 13.95
CA ILE A 314 -2.11 -29.67 14.67
C ILE A 314 -3.18 -29.03 13.78
N PHE A 315 -4.42 -28.96 14.25
CA PHE A 315 -5.51 -28.27 13.56
C PHE A 315 -5.77 -26.90 14.20
N ILE A 316 -5.76 -25.83 13.39
CA ILE A 316 -6.08 -24.47 13.82
C ILE A 316 -7.37 -24.01 13.12
N GLY A 317 -8.27 -23.39 13.88
CA GLY A 317 -9.51 -22.81 13.34
C GLY A 317 -10.63 -23.82 13.08
N TYR A 318 -10.61 -24.94 13.78
CA TYR A 318 -11.65 -25.98 13.73
C TYR A 318 -12.79 -25.72 14.71
#